data_AF-A0A9Q5C617-F1
#
_entry.id   AF-A0A9Q5C617-F1
#
_cell.length_a   1.000
_cell.length_b   1.000
_cell.length_c   1.000
_cell.angle_alpha   90.00
_cell.angle_beta   90.00
_cell.angle_gamma   90.00
#
_symmetry.space_group_name_H-M   'P 1'
#
loop_
_entity.id
_entity.type
_entity.pdbx_description
1 polymer ?
#
loop_
_entity_poly.entity_id
_entity_poly.type
_entity_poly.pdbx_seq_one_letter_code
_entity_poly.pdbx_strand_id
1 'polypeptide(L)' 'MDIVGISIDNLAGFFGECKWKNELISKSILETLIYRSSLFTYPKKYYYLFSEVGFTDECKKLAKKVNCHLISFSEM' A
#
# COMPACT_ATOMS: atom_id res chain seq x y z
N MET A 1 1.01 8.99 -2.00
CA MET A 1 1.70 7.87 -2.67
C MET A 1 3.11 8.31 -2.63
N ASP A 2 3.87 7.61 -1.82
CA ASP A 2 5.15 8.13 -1.32
C ASP A 2 6.31 7.35 -1.94
N ILE A 3 6.06 6.09 -2.32
CA ILE A 3 7.04 5.21 -2.94
C ILE A 3 6.45 4.64 -4.22
N VAL A 4 7.22 4.68 -5.30
CA VAL A 4 6.92 3.99 -6.56
C VAL A 4 8.16 3.24 -7.01
N GLY A 5 8.03 1.94 -7.23
CA GLY A 5 9.03 1.08 -7.85
C GLY A 5 8.50 0.52 -9.16
N ILE A 6 9.37 0.40 -10.16
CA ILE A 6 9.00 -0.13 -11.48
C ILE A 6 10.02 -1.21 -11.86
N SER A 7 9.51 -2.38 -12.25
CA SER A 7 10.31 -3.43 -12.89
C SER A 7 9.85 -3.57 -14.33
N ILE A 8 10.72 -3.15 -15.26
CA ILE A 8 10.46 -3.20 -16.70
C ILE A 8 10.36 -4.66 -17.16
N ASP A 9 11.34 -5.48 -16.78
CA ASP A 9 11.41 -6.89 -17.20
C ASP A 9 10.18 -7.71 -16.77
N ASN A 10 9.64 -7.41 -15.58
CA ASN A 10 8.46 -8.10 -15.05
C ASN A 10 7.14 -7.41 -15.39
N LEU A 11 7.18 -6.25 -16.06
CA LEU A 11 6.04 -5.37 -16.31
C LEU A 11 5.23 -5.11 -15.02
N ALA A 12 5.92 -4.78 -13.94
CA ALA A 12 5.34 -4.65 -12.61
C ALA A 12 5.56 -3.26 -11.99
N GLY A 13 4.51 -2.73 -11.37
CA GLY A 13 4.57 -1.54 -10.52
C GLY A 13 4.42 -1.90 -9.04
N PHE A 14 5.21 -1.25 -8.20
CA PHE A 14 5.19 -1.38 -6.74
C PHE A 14 4.82 -0.01 -6.17
N PHE A 15 3.74 0.06 -5.40
CA PHE A 15 3.18 1.32 -4.93
C PHE A 15 3.10 1.31 -3.41
N GLY A 16 3.65 2.35 -2.78
CA GLY A 16 3.73 2.47 -1.34
C GLY A 16 3.13 3.77 -0.82
N GLU A 17 2.52 3.71 0.35
CA GLU A 17 2.18 4.87 1.17
C GLU A 17 2.76 4.67 2.57
N CYS A 18 3.36 5.73 3.12
CA CYS A 18 3.84 5.77 4.49
C CYS A 18 3.02 6.78 5.30
N LYS A 19 2.64 6.40 6.52
CA LYS A 19 2.04 7.32 7.49
C LYS A 19 2.73 7.13 8.83
N TRP A 20 3.54 8.12 9.19
CA TRP A 20 4.20 8.24 10.49
C TRP A 20 3.42 9.20 11.37
N LYS A 21 2.37 8.67 11.99
CA LYS A 21 1.45 9.39 12.84
C LYS A 21 0.94 8.45 13.90
N ASN A 22 0.56 9.00 15.05
CA ASN A 22 -0.07 8.26 16.14
C ASN A 22 -1.55 7.92 15.85
N GLU A 23 -1.85 7.40 14.65
CA GLU A 23 -3.19 6.99 14.22
C GLU A 23 -3.12 5.74 13.34
N LEU A 24 -4.16 4.89 13.43
CA LEU A 24 -4.28 3.71 12.57
C LEU A 24 -4.54 4.13 11.12
N ILE A 25 -3.85 3.49 10.18
CA ILE A 25 -4.11 3.69 8.75
C ILE A 25 -5.48 3.12 8.39
N SER A 26 -6.35 3.99 7.88
CA SER A 26 -7.70 3.66 7.43
C SER A 26 -7.72 3.00 6.05
N LYS A 27 -8.84 2.35 5.72
CA LYS A 27 -9.11 1.75 4.41
C LYS A 27 -8.97 2.76 3.26
N SER A 28 -9.36 4.02 3.46
CA SER A 28 -9.36 5.04 2.40
C SER A 28 -7.97 5.39 1.90
N ILE A 29 -6.92 5.20 2.72
CA ILE A 29 -5.53 5.35 2.30
C ILE A 29 -5.18 4.29 1.25
N LEU A 30 -5.55 3.02 1.49
CA LEU A 30 -5.32 1.93 0.53
C LEU A 30 -6.13 2.14 -0.76
N GLU A 31 -7.40 2.55 -0.65
CA GLU A 31 -8.23 2.87 -1.82
C GLU A 31 -7.61 3.98 -2.66
N THR A 32 -7.10 5.03 -2.01
CA THR A 32 -6.41 6.13 -2.68
C THR A 32 -5.13 5.65 -3.37
N LEU A 33 -4.36 4.77 -2.73
CA LEU A 33 -3.15 4.19 -3.32
C LEU A 33 -3.47 3.36 -4.57
N ILE A 34 -4.50 2.50 -4.49
CA ILE A 34 -4.99 1.69 -5.62
C ILE A 34 -5.45 2.62 -6.76
N TYR A 35 -6.27 3.62 -6.46
CA TYR A 35 -6.76 4.58 -7.44
C TYR A 35 -5.60 5.30 -8.14
N ARG A 36 -4.64 5.83 -7.38
CA ARG A 36 -3.46 6.52 -7.96
C ARG A 36 -2.59 5.57 -8.77
N SER A 37 -2.46 4.31 -8.36
CA SER A 37 -1.71 3.31 -9.13
C SER A 37 -2.34 3.02 -10.50
N SER A 38 -3.65 3.29 -10.68
CA SER A 38 -4.35 3.11 -11.97
C SER A 38 -3.79 3.99 -13.09
N LEU A 39 -3.16 5.11 -12.75
CA LEU A 39 -2.51 6.02 -13.69
C LEU A 39 -1.28 5.41 -14.36
N PHE A 40 -0.74 4.33 -13.81
CA PHE A 40 0.41 3.62 -14.35
C PHE A 40 -0.03 2.38 -15.12
N THR A 41 0.45 2.27 -16.36
CA THR A 41 0.10 1.20 -17.31
C THR A 41 0.93 -0.07 -17.08
N TYR A 42 0.93 -0.59 -15.84
CA TYR A 42 1.54 -1.88 -15.52
C TYR A 42 0.48 -2.94 -15.23
N PRO A 43 0.54 -4.12 -15.88
CA PRO A 43 -0.43 -5.19 -15.67
C PRO A 43 -0.33 -5.79 -14.26
N LYS A 44 0.87 -5.84 -13.67
CA LYS A 44 1.08 -6.32 -12.30
C LYS A 44 1.27 -5.13 -11.36
N LYS A 45 0.49 -5.09 -10.27
CA LYS A 45 0.56 -4.03 -9.26
C LYS A 45 0.68 -4.65 -7.88
N TYR A 46 1.68 -4.20 -7.13
CA TYR A 46 1.94 -4.61 -5.76
C TYR A 46 1.80 -3.42 -4.83
N TYR A 47 1.24 -3.63 -3.64
CA TYR A 47 0.88 -2.56 -2.72
C TYR A 47 1.54 -2.74 -1.37
N TYR A 48 2.02 -1.64 -0.80
CA TYR A 48 2.69 -1.60 0.49
C TYR A 48 2.13 -0.44 1.32
N LEU A 49 1.77 -0.70 2.57
CA LEU A 49 1.45 0.34 3.54
C LEU A 49 2.39 0.24 4.72
N PHE A 50 2.99 1.37 5.08
CA PHE A 50 3.89 1.50 6.22
C PHE A 50 3.22 2.35 7.29
N SER A 51 3.14 1.83 8.52
CA SER A 51 2.53 2.52 9.65
C SER A 51 3.42 2.48 10.90
N GLU A 52 3.43 3.57 11.66
CA GLU A 52 4.02 3.56 13.00
C GLU A 52 3.17 2.72 13.97
N VAL A 53 1.84 2.93 13.98
CA VAL A 53 0.93 2.35 14.99
C VAL A 53 0.14 1.14 14.48
N GLY A 54 -0.10 1.04 13.18
CA GLY A 54 -0.79 -0.08 12.53
C GLY A 54 -2.00 0.31 11.68
N PHE A 55 -2.94 -0.61 11.52
CA PHE A 55 -3.99 -0.54 10.50
C PHE A 55 -5.37 -0.85 11.09
N THR A 56 -6.41 -0.19 10.59
CA THR A 56 -7.80 -0.53 10.97
C THR A 56 -8.21 -1.90 10.43
N ASP A 57 -9.20 -2.54 11.03
CA ASP A 57 -9.69 -3.86 10.57
C ASP A 57 -10.24 -3.83 9.15
N GLU A 58 -10.89 -2.73 8.76
CA GLU A 58 -11.35 -2.54 7.40
C GLU A 58 -10.20 -2.43 6.40
N CYS A 59 -9.10 -1.76 6.79
CA CYS A 59 -7.88 -1.68 6.00
C CYS A 59 -7.26 -3.07 5.84
N LYS A 60 -7.12 -3.84 6.93
CA LYS A 60 -6.62 -5.23 6.90
C LYS A 60 -7.47 -6.14 6.00
N LYS A 61 -8.80 -6.02 6.08
CA LYS A 61 -9.74 -6.76 5.22
C LYS A 61 -9.53 -6.41 3.74
N LEU A 62 -9.37 -5.14 3.39
CA LEU A 62 -9.11 -4.74 2.01
C LEU A 62 -7.72 -5.20 1.56
N ALA A 63 -6.69 -5.04 2.39
CA ALA A 63 -5.32 -5.46 2.11
C ALA A 63 -5.25 -6.94 1.72
N LYS A 64 -5.95 -7.82 2.45
CA LYS A 64 -6.04 -9.24 2.12
C LYS A 64 -6.70 -9.51 0.76
N LYS A 65 -7.66 -8.69 0.32
CA LYS A 65 -8.33 -8.86 -0.98
C LYS A 65 -7.44 -8.45 -2.15
N VAL A 66 -6.58 -7.46 -1.95
CA VAL A 66 -5.71 -6.91 -3.00
C VAL A 66 -4.25 -7.33 -2.87
N ASN A 67 -3.96 -8.25 -1.94
CA ASN A 67 -2.60 -8.69 -1.59
C ASN A 67 -1.65 -7.52 -1.28
N CYS A 68 -2.12 -6.55 -0.48
CA CYS A 68 -1.27 -5.47 0.03
C CYS A 68 -0.46 -5.96 1.23
N HIS A 69 0.84 -5.68 1.20
CA HIS A 69 1.74 -5.86 2.34
C HIS A 69 1.53 -4.74 3.36
N LEU A 70 1.20 -5.14 4.57
CA LEU A 70 1.07 -4.24 5.72
C LEU A 70 2.34 -4.39 6.55
N ILE A 71 3.01 -3.27 6.82
CA ILE A 71 4.27 -3.24 7.57
C ILE A 71 4.12 -2.21 8.68
N SER A 72 4.10 -2.66 9.94
CA SER A 72 4.14 -1.75 11.09
C SER A 72 5.55 -1.61 11.67
N PHE A 73 5.82 -0.52 12.39
CA PHE A 73 7.11 -0.31 13.05
C PHE A 73 7.49 -1.47 13.99
N SER A 74 6.51 -2.09 14.65
CA SER A 74 6.73 -3.27 15.50
C SER A 74 7.23 -4.52 14.75
N GLU A 75 7.15 -4.54 13.42
CA GLU A 75 7.61 -5.64 12.56
C GLU A 75 9.00 -5.36 11.95
N MET A 76 9.61 -4.21 12.28
CA MET A 76 10.97 -3.79 11.87
C MET A 76 11.95 -3.93 13.02
#